data_AF-A0A227NJB7-F1
#
_entry.id   AF-A0A227NJB7-F1
#
_cell.length_a   1.000
_cell.length_b   1.000
_cell.length_c   1.000
_cell.angle_alpha   90.00
_cell.angle_beta   90.00
_cell.angle_gamma   90.00
#
_symmetry.space_group_name_H-M   'P 1'
#
loop_
_entity.id
_entity.type
_entity.pdbx_description
1 polymer ?
#
loop_
_entity_poly.entity_id
_entity_poly.type
_entity_poly.pdbx_seq_one_letter_code
_entity_poly.pdbx_strand_id
1 'polypeptide(L)'
;MNIPCILIPALVGLICGILGYLLGKLTSKGDDSLALSLQADLDACKANTRSLNAKISSLEADLAAKANFSASGTTTQSFAANVPPALLFDGILAKTIYGKSIKENDLKIVEGIGPKIEALFNAAGITTWRELSATPTERLQAILDGGGENYAIHNPSTWAKQALLAYEGKWQELKDWQQNLLGGKE
;
A
#
# COMPACT_ATOMS: atom_id res chain seq x y z
N MET A 1 14.48 21.77 -76.03
CA MET A 1 13.75 21.46 -74.78
C MET A 1 14.70 21.51 -73.61
N ASN A 2 14.34 22.26 -72.56
CA ASN A 2 15.25 22.66 -71.49
C ASN A 2 15.41 21.53 -70.46
N ILE A 3 16.43 20.71 -70.66
CA ILE A 3 16.92 19.66 -69.75
C ILE A 3 17.00 20.12 -68.26
N PRO A 4 17.42 21.36 -67.91
CA PRO A 4 17.45 21.79 -66.50
C PRO A 4 16.07 21.94 -65.83
N CYS A 5 14.98 22.16 -66.58
CA CYS A 5 13.64 22.35 -66.00
C CYS A 5 13.01 21.07 -65.46
N ILE A 6 13.44 19.89 -65.93
CA ILE A 6 12.96 18.57 -65.47
C ILE A 6 13.91 17.98 -64.42
N LEU A 7 15.20 18.28 -64.53
CA LEU A 7 16.23 17.76 -63.63
C LEU A 7 16.07 18.29 -62.20
N ILE A 8 15.76 19.58 -62.04
CA ILE A 8 15.67 20.21 -60.71
C ILE A 8 14.50 19.64 -59.87
N PRO A 9 13.26 19.53 -60.40
CA PRO A 9 12.16 18.91 -59.65
C PRO A 9 12.39 17.43 -59.30
N ALA A 10 13.04 16.67 -60.20
CA ALA A 10 13.38 15.27 -59.95
C ALA A 10 14.38 15.11 -58.79
N LEU A 11 15.38 15.98 -58.73
CA LEU A 11 16.40 16.00 -57.66
C LEU A 11 15.78 16.39 -56.32
N VAL A 12 14.90 17.39 -56.29
CA VAL A 12 14.19 17.81 -55.07
C VAL A 12 13.26 16.70 -54.56
N GLY A 13 12.55 16.01 -55.46
CA GLY A 13 11.72 14.86 -55.09
C GLY A 13 12.51 13.72 -54.46
N LEU A 14 13.69 13.40 -55.03
CA LEU A 14 14.58 12.38 -54.49
C LEU A 14 15.13 12.76 -53.10
N ILE A 15 15.55 14.01 -52.92
CA ILE A 15 16.03 14.52 -51.63
C ILE A 15 14.92 14.49 -50.57
N CYS A 16 13.70 14.93 -50.93
CA CYS A 16 12.56 14.91 -50.01
C CYS A 16 12.14 13.50 -49.64
N GLY A 17 12.20 12.54 -50.57
CA GLY A 17 11.92 11.13 -50.31
C GLY A 17 12.93 10.50 -49.34
N ILE A 18 14.22 10.78 -49.53
CA ILE A 18 15.28 10.30 -48.63
C ILE A 18 15.15 10.92 -47.23
N LEU A 19 14.88 12.23 -47.15
CA LEU A 19 14.66 12.93 -45.88
C LEU A 19 13.41 12.41 -45.15
N GLY A 20 12.30 12.20 -45.87
CA GLY A 20 11.07 11.64 -45.30
C GLY A 20 11.28 10.22 -44.76
N TYR A 21 12.01 9.37 -45.48
CA TYR A 21 12.36 8.02 -45.02
C TYR A 21 13.26 8.04 -43.77
N LEU A 22 14.25 8.92 -43.74
CA LEU A 22 15.15 9.06 -42.58
C LEU A 22 14.44 9.61 -41.35
N LEU A 23 13.56 10.61 -41.52
CA LEU A 23 12.74 11.14 -40.42
C LEU A 23 11.80 10.05 -39.89
N GLY A 24 11.06 9.36 -40.76
CA GLY A 24 10.15 8.28 -40.36
C GLY A 24 10.86 7.19 -39.54
N LYS A 25 12.03 6.73 -40.01
CA LYS A 25 12.85 5.71 -39.34
C LYS A 25 13.36 6.16 -37.96
N LEU A 26 13.64 7.45 -37.76
CA LEU A 26 14.06 7.98 -36.46
C LEU A 26 12.90 8.04 -35.46
N THR A 27 11.69 8.38 -35.91
CA THR A 27 10.49 8.36 -35.06
C THR A 27 10.08 6.94 -34.62
N SER A 28 10.12 5.94 -35.52
CA SER A 28 9.74 4.56 -35.17
C SER A 28 10.66 3.91 -34.12
N LYS A 29 11.91 4.36 -34.01
CA LYS A 29 12.87 3.82 -33.03
C LYS A 29 12.59 4.27 -31.58
N GLY A 30 11.83 5.34 -31.39
CA GLY A 30 11.43 5.84 -30.06
C GLY A 30 10.26 5.06 -29.47
N ASP A 31 9.29 4.66 -30.29
CA ASP A 31 8.07 3.97 -29.86
C ASP A 31 8.35 2.53 -29.39
N ASP A 32 9.28 1.83 -30.04
CA ASP A 32 9.72 0.49 -29.63
C ASP A 32 10.32 0.48 -28.21
N SER A 33 11.08 1.53 -27.85
CA SER A 33 11.71 1.66 -26.54
C SER A 33 10.69 1.87 -25.42
N LEU A 34 9.61 2.60 -25.70
CA LEU A 34 8.54 2.85 -24.74
C LEU A 34 7.66 1.60 -24.56
N ALA A 35 7.38 0.88 -25.64
CA ALA A 35 6.68 -0.40 -25.57
C ALA A 35 7.47 -1.44 -24.76
N LEU A 36 8.79 -1.48 -24.92
CA LEU A 36 9.71 -2.34 -24.15
C LEU A 36 9.71 -2.00 -22.65
N SER A 37 9.74 -0.71 -22.28
CA SER A 37 9.68 -0.31 -20.87
C SER A 37 8.32 -0.63 -20.24
N LEU A 38 7.23 -0.36 -20.94
CA LEU A 38 5.87 -0.68 -20.49
C LEU A 38 5.67 -2.18 -20.31
N GLN A 39 6.23 -2.99 -21.21
CA GLN A 39 6.20 -4.45 -21.11
C GLN A 39 6.99 -4.94 -19.88
N ALA A 40 8.17 -4.37 -19.63
CA ALA A 40 8.98 -4.68 -18.45
C ALA A 40 8.25 -4.35 -17.13
N ASP A 41 7.58 -3.20 -17.07
CA ASP A 41 6.79 -2.78 -15.90
C ASP A 41 5.57 -3.70 -15.66
N LEU A 42 4.89 -4.13 -16.72
CA LEU A 42 3.79 -5.09 -16.65
C LEU A 42 4.25 -6.45 -16.12
N ASP A 43 5.40 -6.93 -16.57
CA ASP A 43 5.94 -8.22 -16.12
C ASP A 43 6.43 -8.15 -14.67
N ALA A 44 6.99 -7.01 -14.23
CA ALA A 44 7.32 -6.75 -12.84
C ALA A 44 6.06 -6.76 -11.94
N CYS A 45 4.98 -6.11 -12.37
CA CYS A 45 3.71 -6.08 -11.65
C CYS A 45 3.08 -7.48 -11.51
N LYS A 46 3.10 -8.27 -12.60
CA LYS A 46 2.62 -9.67 -12.58
C LYS A 46 3.48 -10.55 -11.67
N ALA A 47 4.80 -10.37 -11.67
CA ALA A 47 5.70 -11.10 -10.78
C ALA A 47 5.42 -10.78 -9.31
N ASN A 48 5.20 -9.50 -8.97
CA ASN A 48 4.82 -9.08 -7.63
C ASN A 48 3.48 -9.69 -7.19
N THR A 49 2.47 -9.67 -8.07
CA THR A 49 1.15 -10.29 -7.81
C THR A 49 1.27 -11.79 -7.55
N ARG A 50 2.10 -12.52 -8.33
CA ARG A 50 2.37 -13.94 -8.09
C ARG A 50 3.07 -14.19 -6.76
N SER A 51 4.02 -13.33 -6.40
CA SER A 51 4.73 -13.40 -5.12
C SER A 51 3.77 -13.21 -3.94
N LEU A 52 2.88 -12.22 -4.03
CA LEU A 52 1.84 -12.00 -3.02
C LEU A 52 0.87 -13.19 -2.93
N ASN A 53 0.36 -13.67 -4.06
CA ASN A 53 -0.53 -14.83 -4.06
C ASN A 53 0.13 -16.09 -3.51
N ALA A 54 1.41 -16.33 -3.82
CA ALA A 54 2.18 -17.44 -3.26
C ALA A 54 2.35 -17.31 -1.73
N LYS A 55 2.59 -16.09 -1.23
CA LYS A 55 2.65 -15.81 0.21
C LYS A 55 1.29 -16.02 0.89
N ILE A 56 0.20 -15.63 0.24
CA ILE A 56 -1.16 -15.88 0.74
C ILE A 56 -1.38 -17.39 0.87
N SER A 57 -1.09 -18.17 -0.17
CA SER A 57 -1.25 -19.63 -0.11
C SER A 57 -0.32 -20.30 0.90
N SER A 58 0.92 -19.81 1.08
CA SER A 58 1.82 -20.35 2.12
C SER A 58 1.32 -20.05 3.52
N LEU A 59 0.81 -18.83 3.75
CA LEU A 59 0.26 -18.44 5.04
C LEU A 59 -1.03 -19.19 5.35
N GLU A 60 -1.89 -19.41 4.36
CA GLU A 60 -3.10 -20.24 4.48
C GLU A 60 -2.74 -21.70 4.80
N ALA A 61 -1.71 -22.25 4.16
CA ALA A 61 -1.22 -23.61 4.44
C ALA A 61 -0.63 -23.72 5.86
N ASP A 62 0.13 -22.72 6.31
CA ASP A 62 0.65 -22.67 7.69
C ASP A 62 -0.49 -22.53 8.71
N LEU A 63 -1.53 -21.76 8.39
CA LEU A 63 -2.72 -21.63 9.23
C LEU A 63 -3.51 -22.94 9.31
N ALA A 64 -3.66 -23.65 8.18
CA ALA A 64 -4.30 -24.96 8.10
C ALA A 64 -3.46 -26.04 8.82
N ALA A 65 -2.13 -26.00 8.72
CA ALA A 65 -1.24 -26.90 9.43
C ALA A 65 -1.27 -26.67 10.94
N LYS A 66 -1.37 -25.40 11.37
CA LYS A 66 -1.52 -25.03 12.79
C LYS A 66 -2.88 -25.43 13.37
N ALA A 67 -3.93 -25.46 12.55
CA ALA A 67 -5.24 -25.98 12.95
C ALA A 67 -5.23 -27.50 13.23
N ASN A 68 -4.33 -28.27 12.60
CA ASN A 68 -4.22 -29.72 12.77
C ASN A 68 -3.30 -30.15 13.92
N PHE A 69 -2.48 -29.25 14.49
CA PHE A 69 -1.59 -29.57 15.61
C PHE A 69 -2.26 -29.42 17.00
N SER A 70 -3.50 -28.90 17.05
CA SER A 70 -4.32 -28.86 18.28
C SER A 70 -5.18 -30.12 18.49
N ALA A 71 -4.99 -31.17 17.67
CA ALA A 71 -5.87 -32.35 17.64
C ALA A 71 -5.26 -33.66 18.16
N SER A 72 -4.32 -33.63 19.13
CA SER A 72 -4.03 -34.80 19.98
C SER A 72 -3.40 -34.41 21.33
N GLY A 73 -4.18 -34.52 22.42
CA GLY A 73 -3.71 -34.34 23.79
C GLY A 73 -4.76 -33.81 24.78
N THR A 74 -5.86 -34.53 24.94
CA THR A 74 -6.97 -34.43 25.91
C THR A 74 -6.72 -33.62 27.21
N THR A 75 -7.52 -32.57 27.44
CA THR A 75 -8.46 -32.47 28.59
C THR A 75 -9.55 -31.44 28.26
N THR A 76 -10.79 -31.89 28.42
CA THR A 76 -12.05 -31.24 28.06
C THR A 76 -12.37 -30.01 28.92
N GLN A 77 -13.05 -29.03 28.30
CA GLN A 77 -13.98 -28.03 28.85
C GLN A 77 -13.55 -26.55 28.84
N SER A 78 -13.88 -25.86 27.74
CA SER A 78 -14.95 -24.82 27.68
C SER A 78 -14.67 -23.85 26.53
N PHE A 79 -15.72 -23.56 25.75
CA PHE A 79 -15.72 -22.66 24.60
C PHE A 79 -15.68 -21.18 25.01
N ALA A 80 -14.74 -20.81 25.88
CA ALA A 80 -14.41 -19.41 26.05
C ALA A 80 -13.77 -18.95 24.74
N ALA A 81 -14.39 -17.95 24.10
CA ALA A 81 -13.85 -17.25 22.94
C ALA A 81 -12.33 -17.13 23.10
N ASN A 82 -11.58 -17.55 22.08
CA ASN A 82 -10.14 -17.41 22.03
C ASN A 82 -9.81 -15.91 21.91
N VAL A 83 -9.97 -15.19 23.02
CA VAL A 83 -9.49 -13.83 23.22
C VAL A 83 -7.97 -13.99 23.13
N PRO A 84 -7.31 -13.45 22.08
CA PRO A 84 -5.84 -13.42 22.07
C PRO A 84 -5.36 -12.76 23.36
N PRO A 85 -4.20 -13.18 23.91
CA PRO A 85 -3.69 -12.65 25.17
C PRO A 85 -3.83 -11.14 25.18
N ALA A 86 -4.58 -10.59 26.12
CA ALA A 86 -4.71 -9.16 26.27
C ALA A 86 -3.30 -8.64 26.58
N LEU A 87 -2.63 -8.11 25.55
CA LEU A 87 -1.34 -7.45 25.71
C LEU A 87 -1.61 -6.23 26.58
N LEU A 88 -1.08 -6.24 27.79
CA LEU A 88 -1.25 -5.14 28.72
C LEU A 88 -0.49 -3.92 28.16
N PHE A 89 -1.20 -2.80 28.04
CA PHE A 89 -0.60 -1.56 27.59
C PHE A 89 0.47 -1.06 28.57
N ASP A 90 1.71 -0.97 28.10
CA ASP A 90 2.81 -0.34 28.83
C ASP A 90 2.93 1.14 28.45
N GLY A 91 2.24 2.00 29.21
CA GLY A 91 2.28 3.45 29.03
C GLY A 91 3.62 4.08 29.43
N ILE A 92 4.46 3.41 30.22
CA ILE A 92 5.78 3.93 30.62
C ILE A 92 6.75 3.82 29.44
N LEU A 93 6.76 2.67 28.76
CA LEU A 93 7.54 2.50 27.53
C LEU A 93 7.06 3.47 26.45
N ALA A 94 5.76 3.58 26.21
CA ALA A 94 5.19 4.50 25.24
C ALA A 94 5.63 5.95 25.51
N LYS A 95 5.58 6.38 26.78
CA LYS A 95 6.03 7.71 27.21
C LYS A 95 7.53 7.91 27.05
N THR A 96 8.34 6.89 27.31
CA THR A 96 9.80 6.96 27.16
C THR A 96 10.19 7.16 25.69
N ILE A 97 9.52 6.46 24.77
CA ILE A 97 9.80 6.55 23.34
C ILE A 97 9.27 7.86 22.72
N TYR A 98 8.04 8.27 23.04
CA TYR A 98 7.41 9.45 22.43
C TYR A 98 7.61 10.77 23.21
N GLY A 99 8.16 10.71 24.42
CA GLY A 99 8.32 11.86 25.31
C GLY A 99 7.00 12.44 25.86
N LYS A 100 5.86 11.82 25.56
CA LYS A 100 4.51 12.27 25.98
C LYS A 100 3.70 11.10 26.51
N SER A 101 2.79 11.38 27.44
CA SER A 101 1.86 10.35 27.94
C SER A 101 0.91 9.94 26.81
N ILE A 102 0.87 8.65 26.50
CA ILE A 102 -0.08 8.07 25.54
C ILE A 102 -1.17 7.39 26.34
N LYS A 103 -2.43 7.67 25.99
CA LYS A 103 -3.58 6.96 26.56
C LYS A 103 -3.75 5.65 25.79
N GLU A 104 -4.08 4.58 26.50
CA GLU A 104 -4.42 3.31 25.87
C GLU A 104 -5.53 3.51 24.83
N ASN A 105 -5.35 2.91 23.64
CA ASN A 105 -6.28 3.02 22.52
C ASN A 105 -6.50 4.43 21.97
N ASP A 106 -5.59 5.38 22.22
CA ASP A 106 -5.59 6.67 21.55
C ASP A 106 -5.20 6.49 20.07
N LEU A 107 -6.17 6.62 19.16
CA LEU A 107 -5.96 6.34 17.73
C LEU A 107 -5.10 7.43 17.07
N LYS A 108 -4.95 8.61 17.69
CA LYS A 108 -4.12 9.70 17.16
C LYS A 108 -2.62 9.41 17.26
N ILE A 109 -2.23 8.27 17.85
CA ILE A 109 -0.85 7.78 17.72
C ILE A 109 -0.53 7.32 16.29
N VAL A 110 -1.56 6.97 15.51
CA VAL A 110 -1.43 6.61 14.10
C VAL A 110 -1.33 7.89 13.26
N GLU A 111 -0.30 7.96 12.44
CA GLU A 111 -0.03 9.08 11.56
C GLU A 111 -1.16 9.25 10.53
N GLY A 112 -1.68 10.46 10.42
CA GLY A 112 -2.84 10.77 9.57
C GLY A 112 -4.19 10.68 10.28
N ILE A 113 -4.27 10.09 11.48
CA ILE A 113 -5.48 10.11 12.31
C ILE A 113 -5.44 11.32 13.26
N GLY A 114 -6.20 12.36 12.92
CA GLY A 114 -6.45 13.50 13.80
C GLY A 114 -7.70 13.32 14.68
N PRO A 115 -8.00 14.27 15.59
CA PRO A 115 -9.17 14.19 16.49
C PRO A 115 -10.52 13.99 15.78
N LYS A 116 -10.67 14.55 14.58
CA LYS A 116 -11.91 14.40 13.78
C LYS A 116 -12.06 12.99 13.19
N ILE A 117 -10.96 12.41 12.72
CA ILE A 117 -10.95 11.04 12.16
C ILE A 117 -11.11 10.03 13.28
N GLU A 118 -10.45 10.23 14.42
CA GLU A 118 -10.66 9.42 15.63
C GLU A 118 -12.15 9.44 16.04
N ALA A 119 -12.79 10.61 16.08
CA ALA A 119 -14.21 10.70 16.38
C ALA A 119 -15.10 9.96 15.36
N LEU A 120 -14.76 10.06 14.07
CA LEU A 120 -15.46 9.37 12.99
C LEU A 120 -15.36 7.83 13.13
N PHE A 121 -14.17 7.32 13.43
CA PHE A 121 -13.96 5.89 13.66
C PHE A 121 -14.63 5.38 14.93
N ASN A 122 -14.57 6.16 16.02
CA ASN A 122 -15.27 5.83 17.26
C ASN A 122 -16.79 5.73 17.03
N ALA A 123 -17.37 6.65 16.23
CA ALA A 123 -18.78 6.60 15.85
C ALA A 123 -19.12 5.37 14.98
N ALA A 124 -18.15 4.86 14.22
CA ALA A 124 -18.26 3.63 13.45
C ALA A 124 -17.93 2.35 14.24
N GLY A 125 -17.68 2.45 15.55
CA GLY A 125 -17.38 1.32 16.43
C GLY A 125 -15.93 0.86 16.44
N ILE A 126 -15.01 1.62 15.85
CA ILE A 126 -13.56 1.35 15.88
C ILE A 126 -12.96 2.25 16.95
N THR A 127 -12.76 1.71 18.15
CA THR A 127 -12.34 2.46 19.34
C THR A 127 -10.99 2.00 19.91
N THR A 128 -10.48 0.86 19.43
CA THR A 128 -9.22 0.28 19.90
C THR A 128 -8.20 0.12 18.78
N TRP A 129 -6.92 0.09 19.15
CA TRP A 129 -5.85 -0.21 18.19
C TRP A 129 -6.04 -1.58 17.54
N ARG A 130 -6.54 -2.55 18.31
CA ARG A 130 -6.85 -3.90 17.82
C ARG A 130 -7.93 -3.87 16.75
N GLU A 131 -9.06 -3.20 17.01
CA GLU A 131 -10.15 -3.07 16.04
C GLU A 131 -9.67 -2.35 14.77
N LEU A 132 -8.92 -1.26 14.92
CA LEU A 132 -8.37 -0.52 13.79
C LEU A 132 -7.41 -1.39 12.96
N SER A 133 -6.56 -2.18 13.61
CA SER A 133 -5.62 -3.10 12.94
C SER A 133 -6.29 -4.26 12.21
N ALA A 134 -7.44 -4.71 12.68
CA ALA A 134 -8.20 -5.79 12.09
C ALA A 134 -9.20 -5.31 11.02
N THR A 135 -9.39 -3.99 10.90
CA THR A 135 -10.33 -3.42 9.94
C THR A 135 -9.65 -3.32 8.57
N PRO A 136 -10.27 -3.85 7.50
CA PRO A 136 -9.71 -3.77 6.16
C PRO A 136 -9.68 -2.32 5.66
N THR A 137 -8.67 -1.98 4.86
CA THR A 137 -8.45 -0.62 4.34
C THR A 137 -9.67 -0.10 3.58
N GLU A 138 -10.39 -0.96 2.85
CA GLU A 138 -11.60 -0.62 2.11
C GLU A 138 -12.72 -0.15 3.05
N ARG A 139 -12.83 -0.79 4.23
CA ARG A 139 -13.81 -0.39 5.25
C ARG A 139 -13.43 0.94 5.88
N LEU A 140 -12.14 1.17 6.15
CA LEU A 140 -11.64 2.45 6.65
C LEU A 140 -11.92 3.58 5.65
N GLN A 141 -11.65 3.34 4.37
CA GLN A 141 -11.95 4.29 3.29
C GLN A 141 -13.45 4.59 3.21
N ALA A 142 -14.31 3.58 3.25
CA ALA A 142 -15.76 3.77 3.22
C ALA A 142 -16.27 4.61 4.41
N ILE A 143 -15.64 4.51 5.59
CA ILE A 143 -15.97 5.36 6.74
C ILE A 143 -15.56 6.81 6.48
N LEU A 144 -14.36 7.05 5.95
CA LEU A 144 -13.89 8.39 5.58
C LEU A 144 -14.80 9.03 4.52
N ASP A 145 -15.17 8.29 3.48
CA ASP A 145 -16.05 8.74 2.41
C ASP A 145 -17.43 9.12 2.96
N GLY A 146 -17.95 8.33 3.90
CA GLY A 146 -19.20 8.63 4.62
C GLY A 146 -19.13 9.89 5.51
N GLY A 147 -17.93 10.32 5.90
CA GLY A 147 -17.69 11.57 6.62
C GLY A 147 -17.73 12.82 5.73
N GLY A 148 -17.64 12.66 4.41
CA GLY A 148 -17.69 13.75 3.42
C GLY A 148 -16.32 14.18 2.88
N GLU A 149 -16.33 15.09 1.90
CA GLU A 149 -15.16 15.46 1.08
C GLU A 149 -13.95 15.96 1.87
N ASN A 150 -14.17 16.52 3.08
CA ASN A 150 -13.09 16.97 3.95
C ASN A 150 -12.11 15.85 4.36
N TYR A 151 -12.53 14.59 4.26
CA TYR A 151 -11.70 13.43 4.61
C TYR A 151 -11.02 12.77 3.40
N ALA A 152 -11.38 13.17 2.16
CA ALA A 152 -10.91 12.53 0.93
C ALA A 152 -9.40 12.66 0.69
N ILE A 153 -8.74 13.63 1.34
CA ILE A 153 -7.29 13.82 1.25
C ILE A 153 -6.49 12.81 2.09
N HIS A 154 -7.14 12.08 3.00
CA HIS A 154 -6.49 11.12 3.88
C HIS A 154 -6.40 9.75 3.23
N ASN A 155 -5.29 9.04 3.47
CA ASN A 155 -5.08 7.69 2.96
C ASN A 155 -4.97 6.70 4.14
N PRO A 156 -5.90 5.73 4.28
CA PRO A 156 -5.89 4.77 5.37
C PRO A 156 -4.93 3.58 5.19
N SER A 157 -4.18 3.50 4.07
CA SER A 157 -3.39 2.32 3.70
C SER A 157 -2.38 1.84 4.74
N THR A 158 -1.84 2.74 5.55
CA THR A 158 -0.82 2.42 6.58
C THR A 158 -1.42 2.30 7.98
N TRP A 159 -2.68 2.71 8.18
CA TRP A 159 -3.27 2.86 9.52
C TRP A 159 -3.42 1.54 10.26
N ALA A 160 -3.87 0.48 9.57
CA ALA A 160 -4.05 -0.83 10.18
C ALA A 160 -2.73 -1.39 10.74
N LYS A 161 -1.64 -1.26 9.98
CA LYS A 161 -0.31 -1.73 10.39
C LYS A 161 0.27 -0.87 11.52
N GLN A 162 0.07 0.45 11.50
CA GLN A 162 0.51 1.31 12.61
C GLN A 162 -0.24 1.00 13.90
N ALA A 163 -1.55 0.77 13.79
CA ALA A 163 -2.40 0.37 14.91
C ALA A 163 -1.97 -0.99 15.48
N LEU A 164 -1.56 -1.94 14.61
CA LEU A 164 -1.04 -3.23 15.06
C LEU A 164 0.22 -3.06 15.92
N LEU A 165 1.18 -2.24 15.48
CA LEU A 165 2.40 -1.97 16.26
C LEU A 165 2.09 -1.31 17.60
N ALA A 166 1.12 -0.40 17.64
CA ALA A 166 0.65 0.22 18.89
C ALA A 166 -0.01 -0.81 19.83
N TYR A 167 -0.88 -1.67 19.28
CA TYR A 167 -1.51 -2.77 20.02
C TYR A 167 -0.49 -3.77 20.58
N GLU A 168 0.56 -4.06 19.82
CA GLU A 168 1.64 -4.96 20.23
C GLU A 168 2.66 -4.31 21.19
N GLY A 169 2.52 -3.01 21.48
CA GLY A 169 3.45 -2.27 22.34
C GLY A 169 4.83 -2.04 21.70
N LYS A 170 4.95 -2.20 20.38
CA LYS A 170 6.19 -2.01 19.61
C LYS A 170 6.45 -0.52 19.33
N TRP A 171 6.55 0.26 20.40
CA TRP A 171 6.59 1.72 20.34
C TRP A 171 7.80 2.27 19.56
N GLN A 172 8.98 1.65 19.73
CA GLN A 172 10.19 2.06 19.02
C GLN A 172 10.06 1.80 17.52
N GLU A 173 9.62 0.59 17.14
CA GLU A 173 9.41 0.23 15.73
C GLU A 173 8.35 1.12 15.08
N LEU A 174 7.25 1.42 15.78
CA LEU A 174 6.25 2.36 15.29
C LEU A 174 6.84 3.76 15.05
N LYS A 175 7.63 4.26 16.00
CA LYS A 175 8.24 5.59 15.88
C LYS A 175 9.25 5.65 14.74
N ASP A 176 10.11 4.65 14.62
CA ASP A 176 11.11 4.57 13.56
C ASP A 176 10.44 4.45 12.18
N TRP A 177 9.36 3.67 12.08
CA TRP A 177 8.60 3.58 10.85
C TRP A 177 7.95 4.92 10.48
N GLN A 178 7.31 5.61 11.42
CA GLN A 178 6.72 6.93 11.21
C GLN A 178 7.75 8.00 10.79
N GLN A 179 8.97 7.95 11.35
CA GLN A 179 10.04 8.88 10.95
C GLN A 179 10.51 8.67 9.51
N ASN A 180 10.37 7.46 8.98
CA ASN A 180 10.75 7.12 7.61
C ASN A 180 9.61 7.32 6.61
N LEU A 181 8.38 7.60 7.07
CA LEU A 181 7.24 7.89 6.21
C LEU A 181 7.22 9.36 5.79
N LEU A 182 6.95 9.62 4.51
CA LEU A 182 6.68 10.97 4.01
C LEU A 182 5.19 11.31 4.23
N GLY A 183 4.77 11.52 5.48
CA GLY A 183 3.38 11.87 5.77
C GLY A 183 2.40 10.70 5.64
N GLY A 184 2.79 9.49 6.06
CA GLY A 184 1.94 8.29 6.04
C GLY A 184 1.90 7.51 4.72
N LYS A 185 2.78 7.83 3.75
CA LYS A 185 2.92 7.12 2.46
C LYS A 185 4.30 6.45 2.36
N GLU A 186 4.31 5.20 1.93
CA GLU A 186 5.53 4.48 1.47
C GLU A 186 5.91 4.93 0.05
#